data_AF-A0A250Y2B9-F1
#
_entry.id   AF-A0A250Y2B9-F1
#
_cell.length_a   1.000
_cell.length_b   1.000
_cell.length_c   1.000
_cell.angle_alpha   90.00
_cell.angle_beta   90.00
_cell.angle_gamma   90.00
#
_symmetry.space_group_name_H-M   'P 1'
#
loop_
_entity.id
_entity.type
_entity.pdbx_description
1 polymer ?
#
loop_
_entity_poly.entity_id
_entity_poly.type
_entity_poly.pdbx_seq_one_letter_code
_entity_poly.pdbx_strand_id
1 'polypeptide(L)'
;MTEMVRKITLSRAVRIMQSLFPEEYNFYPRSWILPDEFQLFVAQVRMVKDGDPSWKPTFIVKPDGGCQGDGIYLVNDPSDIRLAGILQSRPVVVQEYICKPLLIDKLKFDIRLYVLLKSLDPLEIYIAKDGLSRFCTEPYQEPNPQNLHHVFMHLTNYSLNIHSGNFVHSDSTSTGSKRTFSSILCRLSSKGVDIKKVWSDIISLVIKTVIALTPELKVFYQSDIPTGRPGPTCFQILGFDILLMKNLKPMLLEVNANPSMRIEHEHELSPGIFENIPSLVDEEVKVAVIRDTLRLMDPLKKKRETQSQQLGKPAAGKEDLDSELTGVSDANPEAHLPSICLKQVFPKYAKQFNYLRLVDRMANLFIRFLGIKGTMKLGPTGFRTFIRNCKLSSSSLSMAAVDILYIDITRRWNSMTLDQRDSGMCLQAFVEAFFFLAQRKFKTRPLHEQVASLIDLCEYHLSLLDEKRLVYSGTAARRRARPLIEQSSQETLPAAQPAGGSPPPCMIGAKKLSHSGHALS
;
A
#
# COMPACT_ATOMS: atom_id res chain seq x y z
N MET A 1 5.87 -1.52 4.21
CA MET A 1 4.86 -2.37 3.51
C MET A 1 4.28 -3.46 4.41
N THR A 2 5.09 -4.30 5.06
CA THR A 2 4.62 -5.47 5.84
C THR A 2 3.45 -5.16 6.79
N GLU A 3 3.58 -4.12 7.60
CA GLU A 3 2.55 -3.65 8.54
C GLU A 3 1.23 -3.23 7.85
N MET A 4 1.30 -2.75 6.61
CA MET A 4 0.15 -2.27 5.83
C MET A 4 -0.69 -3.37 5.21
N VAL A 5 -0.09 -4.53 4.95
CA VAL A 5 -0.78 -5.68 4.34
C VAL A 5 -1.12 -6.77 5.36
N ARG A 6 -0.81 -6.55 6.65
CA ARG A 6 -1.44 -7.30 7.75
C ARG A 6 -2.96 -7.22 7.65
N LYS A 7 -3.65 -8.28 8.09
CA LYS A 7 -5.07 -8.51 7.78
C LYS A 7 -5.95 -7.40 8.32
N ILE A 8 -5.68 -6.91 9.54
CA ILE A 8 -6.40 -5.80 10.16
C ILE A 8 -6.16 -4.49 9.40
N THR A 9 -4.90 -4.16 9.09
CA THR A 9 -4.57 -2.90 8.39
C THR A 9 -5.16 -2.87 6.98
N LEU A 10 -5.04 -3.99 6.23
CA LEU A 10 -5.66 -4.18 4.92
C LEU A 10 -7.20 -4.10 5.02
N SER A 11 -7.81 -4.76 6.01
CA SER A 11 -9.26 -4.72 6.22
C SER A 11 -9.74 -3.30 6.52
N ARG A 12 -9.05 -2.55 7.38
CA ARG A 12 -9.35 -1.13 7.67
C ARG A 12 -9.27 -0.27 6.40
N ALA A 13 -8.19 -0.39 5.63
CA ALA A 13 -8.00 0.36 4.38
C ALA A 13 -9.09 0.06 3.34
N VAL A 14 -9.42 -1.22 3.12
CA VAL A 14 -10.45 -1.62 2.16
C VAL A 14 -11.86 -1.25 2.66
N ARG A 15 -12.15 -1.36 3.97
CA ARG A 15 -13.45 -0.96 4.55
C ARG A 15 -13.70 0.55 4.48
N ILE A 16 -12.67 1.38 4.61
CA ILE A 16 -12.76 2.83 4.33
C ILE A 16 -13.17 3.07 2.87
N MET A 17 -12.62 2.31 1.93
CA MET A 17 -13.02 2.43 0.52
C MET A 17 -14.42 1.88 0.24
N GLN A 18 -14.85 0.82 0.94
CA GLN A 18 -16.22 0.29 0.87
C GLN A 18 -17.27 1.27 1.40
N SER A 19 -16.96 2.10 2.41
CA SER A 19 -17.92 3.10 2.90
C SER A 19 -18.11 4.27 1.93
N LEU A 20 -17.08 4.63 1.15
CA LEU A 20 -17.14 5.65 0.10
C LEU A 20 -17.77 5.11 -1.20
N PHE A 21 -17.33 3.93 -1.63
CA PHE A 21 -17.60 3.33 -2.94
C PHE A 21 -17.99 1.84 -2.80
N PRO A 22 -19.16 1.53 -2.22
CA PRO A 22 -19.54 0.16 -1.88
C PRO A 22 -19.55 -0.79 -3.09
N GLU A 23 -20.11 -0.35 -4.23
CA GLU A 23 -20.13 -1.16 -5.46
C GLU A 23 -18.75 -1.37 -6.08
N GLU A 24 -17.85 -0.40 -5.95
CA GLU A 24 -16.51 -0.50 -6.50
C GLU A 24 -15.62 -1.44 -5.68
N TYR A 25 -15.85 -1.54 -4.37
CA TYR A 25 -15.08 -2.35 -3.42
C TYR A 25 -15.84 -3.59 -2.90
N ASN A 26 -16.88 -4.03 -3.60
CA ASN A 26 -17.63 -5.25 -3.30
C ASN A 26 -16.84 -6.56 -3.56
N PHE A 27 -15.53 -6.48 -3.86
CA PHE A 27 -14.62 -7.61 -4.08
C PHE A 27 -13.92 -8.11 -2.80
N TYR A 28 -14.20 -7.52 -1.64
CA TYR A 28 -13.66 -7.94 -0.35
C TYR A 28 -14.81 -8.32 0.60
N PRO A 29 -14.83 -9.55 1.17
CA PRO A 29 -15.96 -9.98 2.00
C PRO A 29 -16.10 -9.14 3.29
N ARG A 30 -17.32 -9.03 3.82
CA ARG A 30 -17.57 -8.28 5.06
C ARG A 30 -16.70 -8.85 6.18
N SER A 31 -16.09 -7.95 6.95
CA SER A 31 -15.05 -8.30 7.91
C SER A 31 -15.17 -7.45 9.17
N TRP A 32 -14.89 -8.07 10.33
CA TRP A 32 -14.88 -7.48 11.66
C TRP A 32 -13.54 -7.75 12.34
N ILE A 33 -13.06 -6.81 13.14
CA ILE A 33 -11.77 -6.82 13.82
C ILE A 33 -12.00 -7.05 15.31
N LEU A 34 -11.53 -8.19 15.82
CA LEU A 34 -11.75 -8.61 17.20
C LEU A 34 -10.48 -8.41 18.04
N PRO A 35 -10.59 -8.05 19.33
CA PRO A 35 -11.84 -8.03 20.12
C PRO A 35 -12.75 -6.80 19.92
N ASP A 36 -12.22 -5.68 19.41
CA ASP A 36 -12.89 -4.36 19.39
C ASP A 36 -14.33 -4.37 18.84
N GLU A 37 -14.56 -5.06 17.73
CA GLU A 37 -15.84 -5.09 17.01
C GLU A 37 -16.69 -6.32 17.33
N PHE A 38 -16.36 -7.11 18.36
CA PHE A 38 -17.08 -8.36 18.66
C PHE A 38 -18.58 -8.14 18.92
N GLN A 39 -18.95 -7.09 19.66
CA GLN A 39 -20.36 -6.78 19.93
C GLN A 39 -21.10 -6.35 18.66
N LEU A 40 -20.43 -5.63 17.74
CA LEU A 40 -20.99 -5.24 16.44
C LEU A 40 -21.20 -6.47 15.55
N PHE A 41 -20.25 -7.41 15.54
CA PHE A 41 -20.36 -8.68 14.84
C PHE A 41 -21.55 -9.50 15.36
N VAL A 42 -21.65 -9.72 16.68
CA VAL A 42 -22.77 -10.46 17.30
C VAL A 42 -24.11 -9.80 17.00
N ALA A 43 -24.23 -8.48 17.15
CA ALA A 43 -25.46 -7.74 16.87
C ALA A 43 -25.88 -7.85 15.40
N GLN A 44 -24.93 -7.75 14.47
CA GLN A 44 -25.22 -7.86 13.04
C GLN A 44 -25.62 -9.28 12.63
N VAL A 45 -24.98 -10.32 13.17
CA VAL A 45 -25.36 -11.71 12.91
C VAL A 45 -26.76 -12.00 13.43
N ARG A 46 -27.10 -11.55 14.64
CA ARG A 46 -28.46 -11.68 15.20
C ARG A 46 -29.49 -10.99 14.34
N MET A 47 -29.29 -9.70 14.02
CA MET A 47 -30.22 -8.91 13.20
C MET A 47 -30.53 -9.57 11.84
N VAL A 48 -29.55 -10.17 11.17
CA VAL A 48 -29.78 -10.87 9.90
C VAL A 48 -30.51 -12.20 10.12
N LYS A 49 -30.16 -12.97 11.15
CA LYS A 49 -30.79 -14.25 11.50
C LYS A 49 -32.25 -14.09 11.96
N ASP A 50 -32.58 -12.97 12.61
CA ASP A 50 -33.94 -12.60 13.01
C ASP A 50 -34.81 -12.22 11.80
N GLY A 51 -34.20 -11.63 10.76
CA GLY A 51 -34.86 -11.29 9.49
C GLY A 51 -34.94 -12.44 8.48
N ASP A 52 -33.98 -13.37 8.51
CA ASP A 52 -33.95 -14.61 7.72
C ASP A 52 -33.46 -15.79 8.58
N PRO A 53 -34.37 -16.53 9.23
CA PRO A 53 -34.02 -17.72 10.01
C PRO A 53 -33.43 -18.88 9.18
N SER A 54 -33.53 -18.82 7.85
CA SER A 54 -32.90 -19.82 6.96
C SER A 54 -31.43 -19.52 6.66
N TRP A 55 -30.97 -18.30 6.97
CA TRP A 55 -29.60 -17.87 6.78
C TRP A 55 -28.63 -18.66 7.67
N LYS A 56 -27.78 -19.46 7.04
CA LYS A 56 -26.72 -20.24 7.68
C LYS A 56 -25.36 -19.65 7.28
N PRO A 57 -24.87 -18.63 8.00
CA PRO A 57 -23.57 -18.06 7.68
C PRO A 57 -22.44 -19.02 8.06
N THR A 58 -21.32 -18.87 7.36
CA THR A 58 -20.02 -19.36 7.79
C THR A 58 -19.05 -18.21 7.76
N PHE A 59 -18.24 -18.09 8.80
CA PHE A 59 -17.18 -17.09 8.93
C PHE A 59 -15.83 -17.79 9.00
N ILE A 60 -14.80 -17.12 8.50
CA ILE A 60 -13.41 -17.52 8.63
C ILE A 60 -12.70 -16.57 9.59
N VAL A 61 -12.11 -17.13 10.64
CA VAL A 61 -11.33 -16.40 11.64
C VAL A 61 -9.86 -16.46 11.22
N LYS A 62 -9.21 -15.30 11.13
CA LYS A 62 -7.82 -15.17 10.64
C LYS A 62 -6.98 -14.35 11.62
N PRO A 63 -5.91 -14.91 12.23
CA PRO A 63 -5.00 -14.14 13.08
C PRO A 63 -4.28 -13.06 12.29
N ASP A 64 -4.14 -11.85 12.84
CA ASP A 64 -3.55 -10.72 12.10
C ASP A 64 -2.11 -10.99 11.64
N GLY A 65 -1.26 -11.36 12.60
CA GLY A 65 0.15 -11.75 12.37
C GLY A 65 0.38 -13.21 12.00
N GLY A 66 -0.67 -14.00 11.72
CA GLY A 66 -0.52 -15.38 11.26
C GLY A 66 -0.15 -15.47 9.78
N CYS A 67 0.68 -16.45 9.41
CA CYS A 67 1.00 -16.76 8.01
C CYS A 67 0.70 -18.24 7.73
N GLN A 68 0.88 -18.69 6.48
CA GLN A 68 0.86 -20.11 6.09
C GLN A 68 -0.43 -20.91 6.33
N GLY A 69 -1.49 -20.30 6.87
CA GLY A 69 -2.74 -20.96 7.27
C GLY A 69 -2.86 -21.19 8.77
N ASP A 70 -1.82 -20.89 9.56
CA ASP A 70 -1.80 -21.14 11.00
C ASP A 70 -2.83 -20.28 11.75
N GLY A 71 -3.48 -20.90 12.75
CA GLY A 71 -4.57 -20.35 13.53
C GLY A 71 -5.84 -19.98 12.75
N ILE A 72 -5.97 -20.36 11.48
CA ILE A 72 -7.18 -20.12 10.67
C ILE A 72 -8.20 -21.24 10.92
N TYR A 73 -9.44 -20.87 11.22
CA TYR A 73 -10.55 -21.81 11.39
C TYR A 73 -11.89 -21.23 10.91
N LEU A 74 -12.88 -22.10 10.70
CA LEU A 74 -14.25 -21.71 10.36
C LEU A 74 -15.17 -21.79 11.58
N VAL A 75 -16.17 -20.91 11.63
CA VAL A 75 -17.25 -20.90 12.64
C VAL A 75 -18.59 -20.61 11.97
N ASN A 76 -19.69 -21.11 12.55
CA ASN A 76 -21.04 -20.82 12.07
C ASN A 76 -21.85 -19.97 13.06
N ASP A 77 -21.52 -19.97 14.37
CA ASP A 77 -22.09 -19.02 15.33
C ASP A 77 -20.99 -18.15 15.96
N PRO A 78 -21.26 -16.85 16.23
CA PRO A 78 -20.38 -16.00 17.03
C PRO A 78 -19.98 -16.57 18.39
N SER A 79 -20.77 -17.47 19.00
CA SER A 79 -20.40 -18.16 20.25
C SER A 79 -19.21 -19.09 20.13
N ASP A 80 -18.94 -19.61 18.93
CA ASP A 80 -17.86 -20.59 18.68
C ASP A 80 -16.46 -19.95 18.70
N ILE A 81 -16.42 -18.60 18.68
CA ILE A 81 -15.19 -17.82 18.74
C ILE A 81 -14.60 -17.91 20.16
N ARG A 82 -13.38 -18.46 20.27
CA ARG A 82 -12.69 -18.68 21.55
C ARG A 82 -12.17 -17.37 22.17
N LEU A 83 -13.09 -16.51 22.64
CA LEU A 83 -12.79 -15.17 23.18
C LEU A 83 -11.81 -15.17 24.34
N ALA A 84 -11.87 -16.16 25.24
CA ALA A 84 -10.91 -16.26 26.35
C ALA A 84 -9.45 -16.35 25.86
N GLY A 85 -9.22 -17.06 24.76
CA GLY A 85 -7.92 -17.09 24.09
C GLY A 85 -7.62 -15.81 23.31
N ILE A 86 -8.60 -15.23 22.60
CA ILE A 86 -8.40 -14.03 21.76
C ILE A 86 -8.18 -12.75 22.58
N LEU A 87 -8.74 -12.66 23.80
CA LEU A 87 -8.50 -11.57 24.75
C LEU A 87 -7.11 -11.65 25.41
N GLN A 88 -6.46 -12.83 25.34
CA GLN A 88 -5.09 -13.08 25.82
C GLN A 88 -4.08 -13.26 24.66
N SER A 89 -4.56 -13.23 23.40
CA SER A 89 -3.79 -13.52 22.19
C SER A 89 -3.91 -12.38 21.18
N ARG A 90 -3.23 -12.53 20.04
CA ARG A 90 -3.14 -11.51 18.99
C ARG A 90 -4.52 -11.23 18.38
N PRO A 91 -4.82 -9.98 18.01
CA PRO A 91 -6.11 -9.63 17.43
C PRO A 91 -6.35 -10.35 16.10
N VAL A 92 -7.62 -10.53 15.75
CA VAL A 92 -8.04 -11.36 14.60
C VAL A 92 -9.01 -10.62 13.69
N VAL A 93 -9.04 -11.00 12.42
CA VAL A 93 -10.09 -10.62 11.48
C VAL A 93 -11.07 -11.79 11.34
N VAL A 94 -12.32 -11.57 11.70
CA VAL A 94 -13.44 -12.45 11.34
C VAL A 94 -14.01 -11.96 10.02
N GLN A 95 -14.20 -12.84 9.05
CA GLN A 95 -14.64 -12.47 7.70
C GLN A 95 -15.70 -13.45 7.19
N GLU A 96 -16.69 -12.96 6.42
CA GLU A 96 -17.65 -13.82 5.71
C GLU A 96 -16.93 -14.80 4.79
N TYR A 97 -17.20 -16.10 4.93
CA TYR A 97 -16.57 -17.13 4.11
C TYR A 97 -17.24 -17.25 2.74
N ILE A 98 -16.43 -17.40 1.69
CA ILE A 98 -16.91 -17.53 0.32
C ILE A 98 -17.30 -19.00 0.06
N CYS A 99 -18.56 -19.35 0.33
CA CYS A 99 -19.08 -20.72 0.20
C CYS A 99 -19.20 -21.24 -1.24
N LYS A 100 -19.16 -20.36 -2.26
CA LYS A 100 -19.38 -20.73 -3.67
C LYS A 100 -18.18 -20.33 -4.56
N PRO A 101 -16.98 -20.90 -4.32
CA PRO A 101 -15.82 -20.70 -5.18
C PRO A 101 -16.03 -21.33 -6.56
N LEU A 102 -15.24 -20.88 -7.54
CA LEU A 102 -15.00 -21.64 -8.76
C LEU A 102 -14.19 -22.89 -8.40
N LEU A 103 -14.58 -24.03 -8.98
CA LEU A 103 -13.89 -25.31 -8.79
C LEU A 103 -13.30 -25.79 -10.12
N ILE A 104 -12.10 -26.34 -10.06
CA ILE A 104 -11.49 -27.10 -11.15
C ILE A 104 -11.18 -28.49 -10.58
N ASP A 105 -11.56 -29.55 -11.30
CA ASP A 105 -11.42 -30.94 -10.84
C ASP A 105 -12.11 -31.24 -9.49
N LYS A 106 -13.20 -30.52 -9.19
CA LYS A 106 -13.93 -30.48 -7.89
C LYS A 106 -13.13 -29.88 -6.72
N LEU A 107 -11.89 -29.44 -6.94
CA LEU A 107 -11.03 -28.84 -5.92
C LEU A 107 -11.24 -27.33 -5.88
N LYS A 108 -11.24 -26.77 -4.66
CA LYS A 108 -11.11 -25.33 -4.44
C LYS A 108 -9.68 -24.90 -4.73
N PHE A 109 -9.50 -23.70 -5.27
CA PHE A 109 -8.18 -23.13 -5.52
C PHE A 109 -8.19 -21.62 -5.35
N ASP A 110 -7.03 -21.03 -5.13
CA ASP A 110 -6.84 -19.58 -5.20
C ASP A 110 -5.67 -19.23 -6.12
N ILE A 111 -5.59 -17.96 -6.51
CA ILE A 111 -4.63 -17.42 -7.46
C ILE A 111 -3.66 -16.52 -6.72
N ARG A 112 -2.39 -16.92 -6.66
CA ARG A 112 -1.25 -16.08 -6.29
C ARG A 112 -0.80 -15.29 -7.51
N LEU A 113 -1.18 -14.01 -7.59
CA LEU A 113 -0.79 -13.08 -8.65
C LEU A 113 0.33 -12.15 -8.16
N TYR A 114 1.34 -11.91 -9.00
CA TYR A 114 2.47 -11.03 -8.64
C TYR A 114 2.23 -9.60 -9.16
N VAL A 115 2.41 -8.63 -8.28
CA VAL A 115 2.17 -7.20 -8.56
C VAL A 115 3.40 -6.40 -8.12
N LEU A 116 3.99 -5.63 -9.03
CA LEU A 116 5.08 -4.70 -8.72
C LEU A 116 4.50 -3.30 -8.51
N LEU A 117 4.63 -2.80 -7.28
CA LEU A 117 4.47 -1.38 -6.95
C LEU A 117 5.82 -0.69 -7.16
N LYS A 118 5.95 0.05 -8.27
CA LYS A 118 7.22 0.67 -8.69
C LYS A 118 7.42 2.07 -8.09
N SER A 119 6.34 2.80 -7.84
CA SER A 119 6.37 4.16 -7.28
C SER A 119 5.02 4.50 -6.63
N LEU A 120 5.06 5.36 -5.60
CA LEU A 120 3.88 5.94 -4.94
C LEU A 120 3.51 7.32 -5.51
N ASP A 121 4.50 8.07 -6.03
CA ASP A 121 4.31 9.41 -6.58
C ASP A 121 5.28 9.69 -7.75
N PRO A 122 4.81 9.69 -9.02
CA PRO A 122 3.47 9.26 -9.44
C PRO A 122 3.25 7.78 -9.10
N LEU A 123 1.99 7.38 -8.86
CA LEU A 123 1.64 5.98 -8.61
C LEU A 123 1.93 5.13 -9.85
N GLU A 124 2.69 4.05 -9.71
CA GLU A 124 3.01 3.12 -10.79
C GLU A 124 2.78 1.67 -10.37
N ILE A 125 1.87 0.98 -11.07
CA ILE A 125 1.46 -0.40 -10.76
C ILE A 125 1.66 -1.26 -12.00
N TYR A 126 2.34 -2.40 -11.82
CA TYR A 126 2.55 -3.42 -12.84
C TYR A 126 2.03 -4.77 -12.35
N ILE A 127 1.40 -5.54 -13.22
CA ILE A 127 0.86 -6.87 -12.92
C ILE A 127 1.56 -7.89 -13.81
N ALA A 128 1.96 -9.04 -13.26
CA ALA A 128 2.50 -10.15 -14.03
C ALA A 128 1.43 -10.74 -14.97
N LYS A 129 1.81 -11.10 -16.20
CA LYS A 129 0.94 -11.79 -17.17
C LYS A 129 0.36 -13.12 -16.65
N ASP A 130 1.00 -13.73 -15.66
CA ASP A 130 0.64 -15.03 -15.10
C ASP A 130 0.84 -15.05 -13.57
N GLY A 131 0.36 -16.11 -12.93
CA GLY A 131 0.46 -16.36 -11.50
C GLY A 131 0.38 -17.87 -11.20
N LEU A 132 0.30 -18.22 -9.92
CA LEU A 132 0.20 -19.61 -9.47
C LEU A 132 -1.22 -19.90 -8.99
N SER A 133 -1.86 -20.94 -9.52
CA SER A 133 -3.11 -21.48 -8.98
C SER A 133 -2.79 -22.59 -8.00
N ARG A 134 -3.18 -22.41 -6.73
CA ARG A 134 -2.88 -23.32 -5.62
C ARG A 134 -4.14 -24.07 -5.21
N PHE A 135 -4.08 -25.39 -5.22
CA PHE A 135 -5.24 -26.24 -5.00
C PHE A 135 -5.31 -26.77 -3.57
N CYS A 136 -6.53 -26.81 -3.04
CA CYS A 136 -6.94 -27.74 -1.99
C CYS A 136 -6.69 -29.18 -2.45
N THR A 137 -6.43 -30.09 -1.51
CA THR A 137 -6.12 -31.50 -1.79
C THR A 137 -7.31 -32.44 -1.57
N GLU A 138 -8.43 -31.93 -1.08
CA GLU A 138 -9.70 -32.66 -0.96
C GLU A 138 -10.82 -32.02 -1.81
N PRO A 139 -11.76 -32.81 -2.37
CA PRO A 139 -12.93 -32.30 -3.08
C PRO A 139 -13.76 -31.32 -2.23
N TYR A 140 -14.06 -30.16 -2.81
CA TYR A 140 -14.80 -29.12 -2.12
C TYR A 140 -16.26 -29.48 -1.88
N GLN A 141 -16.74 -29.22 -0.67
CA GLN A 141 -18.16 -29.20 -0.31
C GLN A 141 -18.48 -27.85 0.33
N GLU A 142 -19.73 -27.37 0.22
CA GLU A 142 -20.13 -26.15 0.93
C GLU A 142 -20.06 -26.38 2.46
N PRO A 143 -19.68 -25.36 3.26
CA PRO A 143 -19.51 -25.52 4.70
C PRO A 143 -20.79 -25.97 5.42
N ASN A 144 -20.63 -26.91 6.33
CA ASN A 144 -21.64 -27.43 7.23
C ASN A 144 -20.97 -27.87 8.55
N PRO A 145 -21.72 -28.07 9.66
CA PRO A 145 -21.12 -28.41 10.95
C PRO A 145 -20.20 -29.64 10.95
N GLN A 146 -20.39 -30.57 10.00
CA GLN A 146 -19.61 -31.79 9.88
C GLN A 146 -18.27 -31.60 9.14
N ASN A 147 -18.10 -30.57 8.30
CA ASN A 147 -16.87 -30.36 7.51
C ASN A 147 -16.07 -29.09 7.85
N LEU A 148 -16.53 -28.22 8.76
CA LEU A 148 -15.81 -26.97 9.12
C LEU A 148 -14.33 -27.16 9.51
N HIS A 149 -14.00 -28.34 10.06
CA HIS A 149 -12.66 -28.72 10.51
C HIS A 149 -11.81 -29.42 9.42
N HIS A 150 -12.38 -29.72 8.25
CA HIS A 150 -11.67 -30.34 7.12
C HIS A 150 -10.86 -29.27 6.36
N VAL A 151 -9.71 -28.91 6.92
CA VAL A 151 -8.88 -27.81 6.41
C VAL A 151 -8.41 -28.02 4.97
N PHE A 152 -8.16 -29.26 4.54
CA PHE A 152 -7.65 -29.60 3.20
C PHE A 152 -8.63 -29.37 2.04
N MET A 153 -9.95 -29.26 2.31
CA MET A 153 -10.92 -28.81 1.31
C MET A 153 -11.20 -27.30 1.37
N HIS A 154 -10.91 -26.64 2.50
CA HIS A 154 -11.31 -25.25 2.74
C HIS A 154 -10.19 -24.22 2.63
N LEU A 155 -8.93 -24.59 2.89
CA LEU A 155 -7.76 -23.71 2.87
C LEU A 155 -6.80 -24.11 1.75
N THR A 156 -6.47 -23.17 0.86
CA THR A 156 -5.65 -23.40 -0.35
C THR A 156 -4.14 -23.16 -0.11
N ASN A 157 -3.76 -22.89 1.15
CA ASN A 157 -2.38 -22.60 1.52
C ASN A 157 -1.47 -23.78 1.15
N TYR A 158 -0.43 -23.51 0.35
CA TYR A 158 0.56 -24.51 -0.08
C TYR A 158 1.25 -25.19 1.11
N SER A 159 1.65 -24.40 2.11
CA SER A 159 2.27 -24.84 3.38
C SER A 159 1.41 -25.78 4.20
N LEU A 160 0.09 -25.75 4.03
CA LEU A 160 -0.79 -26.76 4.61
C LEU A 160 -0.88 -27.97 3.69
N ASN A 161 -1.25 -27.73 2.42
CA ASN A 161 -1.62 -28.80 1.50
C ASN A 161 -0.45 -29.71 1.10
N ILE A 162 0.81 -29.26 1.12
CA ILE A 162 1.97 -30.11 0.81
C ILE A 162 2.12 -31.30 1.78
N HIS A 163 1.62 -31.18 3.01
CA HIS A 163 1.63 -32.26 4.00
C HIS A 163 0.43 -33.22 3.87
N SER A 164 -0.45 -33.02 2.88
CA SER A 164 -1.53 -33.94 2.56
C SER A 164 -1.01 -35.09 1.70
N GLY A 165 -1.38 -36.33 2.04
CA GLY A 165 -1.10 -37.50 1.20
C GLY A 165 -1.73 -37.45 -0.20
N ASN A 166 -2.66 -36.50 -0.43
CA ASN A 166 -3.28 -36.23 -1.73
C ASN A 166 -2.60 -35.07 -2.51
N PHE A 167 -1.46 -34.55 -2.05
CA PHE A 167 -0.73 -33.51 -2.77
C PHE A 167 0.03 -34.06 -3.97
N VAL A 168 -0.24 -33.53 -5.16
CA VAL A 168 0.38 -33.99 -6.40
C VAL A 168 1.37 -32.95 -6.91
N HIS A 169 2.66 -33.26 -6.79
CA HIS A 169 3.72 -32.62 -7.58
C HIS A 169 3.60 -33.09 -9.04
N SER A 170 3.90 -32.20 -10.00
CA SER A 170 3.73 -32.50 -11.42
C SER A 170 4.73 -31.72 -12.27
N ASP A 171 5.28 -32.41 -13.28
CA ASP A 171 6.19 -31.85 -14.27
C ASP A 171 5.47 -31.10 -15.41
N SER A 172 4.18 -30.81 -15.24
CA SER A 172 3.36 -30.07 -16.20
C SER A 172 2.74 -28.84 -15.56
N THR A 173 2.74 -27.74 -16.29
CA THR A 173 2.17 -26.45 -15.85
C THR A 173 0.65 -26.47 -15.64
N SER A 174 -0.02 -27.54 -16.07
CA SER A 174 -1.48 -27.65 -16.17
C SER A 174 -2.12 -28.71 -15.24
N THR A 175 -1.32 -29.48 -14.52
CA THR A 175 -1.77 -30.61 -13.67
C THR A 175 -1.14 -30.55 -12.26
N GLY A 176 -1.53 -31.48 -11.38
CA GLY A 176 -1.10 -31.48 -9.98
C GLY A 176 -1.82 -30.43 -9.11
N SER A 177 -1.30 -30.22 -7.90
CA SER A 177 -1.87 -29.34 -6.87
C SER A 177 -1.37 -27.88 -6.93
N LYS A 178 -0.45 -27.58 -7.86
CA LYS A 178 0.05 -26.22 -8.17
C LYS A 178 0.18 -26.09 -9.68
N ARG A 179 -0.49 -25.10 -10.29
CA ARG A 179 -0.59 -24.92 -11.74
C ARG A 179 -0.33 -23.47 -12.12
N THR A 180 0.04 -23.16 -13.36
CA THR A 180 0.06 -21.76 -13.83
C THR A 180 -1.38 -21.24 -13.97
N PHE A 181 -1.62 -19.96 -13.72
CA PHE A 181 -2.96 -19.40 -13.87
C PHE A 181 -3.37 -19.31 -15.36
N SER A 182 -2.43 -19.10 -16.27
CA SER A 182 -2.63 -19.23 -17.72
C SER A 182 -3.25 -20.59 -18.12
N SER A 183 -2.84 -21.70 -17.50
CA SER A 183 -3.43 -23.02 -17.76
C SER A 183 -4.91 -23.10 -17.36
N ILE A 184 -5.27 -22.48 -16.24
CA ILE A 184 -6.66 -22.39 -15.76
C ILE A 184 -7.49 -21.51 -16.69
N LEU A 185 -6.95 -20.36 -17.10
CA LEU A 185 -7.62 -19.47 -18.05
C LEU A 185 -7.82 -20.15 -19.42
N CYS A 186 -6.85 -20.92 -19.91
CA CYS A 186 -7.00 -21.73 -21.12
C CYS A 186 -8.16 -22.74 -20.99
N ARG A 187 -8.23 -23.47 -19.87
CA ARG A 187 -9.29 -24.45 -19.57
C ARG A 187 -10.67 -23.83 -19.32
N LEU A 188 -10.73 -22.56 -18.93
CA LEU A 188 -11.97 -21.79 -18.87
C LEU A 188 -12.37 -21.28 -20.27
N SER A 189 -11.41 -20.84 -21.08
CA SER A 189 -11.64 -20.38 -22.46
C SER A 189 -12.23 -21.47 -23.33
N SER A 190 -11.75 -22.71 -23.21
CA SER A 190 -12.29 -23.87 -23.94
C SER A 190 -13.70 -24.27 -23.50
N LYS A 191 -14.21 -23.69 -22.39
CA LYS A 191 -15.60 -23.80 -21.93
C LYS A 191 -16.44 -22.56 -22.28
N GLY A 192 -15.95 -21.67 -23.13
CA GLY A 192 -16.67 -20.47 -23.58
C GLY A 192 -16.64 -19.29 -22.60
N VAL A 193 -15.76 -19.30 -21.60
CA VAL A 193 -15.62 -18.17 -20.64
C VAL A 193 -14.88 -17.00 -21.29
N ASP A 194 -15.39 -15.78 -21.12
CA ASP A 194 -14.67 -14.56 -21.49
C ASP A 194 -13.51 -14.28 -20.52
N ILE A 195 -12.34 -14.80 -20.90
CA ILE A 195 -11.07 -14.58 -20.20
C ILE A 195 -10.64 -13.11 -20.18
N LYS A 196 -11.00 -12.32 -21.20
CA LYS A 196 -10.64 -10.88 -21.23
C LYS A 196 -11.39 -10.13 -20.14
N LYS A 197 -12.68 -10.45 -19.93
CA LYS A 197 -13.46 -9.93 -18.81
C LYS A 197 -12.88 -10.37 -17.46
N VAL A 198 -12.63 -11.67 -17.25
CA VAL A 198 -12.07 -12.17 -15.98
C VAL A 198 -10.74 -11.46 -15.64
N TRP A 199 -9.85 -11.32 -16.63
CA TRP A 199 -8.58 -10.62 -16.46
C TRP A 199 -8.75 -9.11 -16.20
N SER A 200 -9.70 -8.46 -16.86
CA SER A 200 -10.05 -7.05 -16.61
C SER A 200 -10.59 -6.82 -15.19
N ASP A 201 -11.44 -7.71 -14.70
CA ASP A 201 -11.99 -7.65 -13.34
C ASP A 201 -10.87 -7.87 -12.28
N ILE A 202 -9.90 -8.76 -12.55
CA ILE A 202 -8.70 -8.95 -11.72
C ILE A 202 -7.79 -7.70 -11.72
N ILE A 203 -7.53 -7.09 -12.88
CA ILE A 203 -6.77 -5.82 -12.96
C ILE A 203 -7.45 -4.74 -12.12
N SER A 204 -8.79 -4.62 -12.24
CA SER A 204 -9.60 -3.67 -11.49
C SER A 204 -9.47 -3.88 -9.97
N LEU A 205 -9.59 -5.13 -9.50
CA LEU A 205 -9.37 -5.50 -8.09
C LEU A 205 -7.98 -5.08 -7.59
N VAL A 206 -6.92 -5.37 -8.35
CA VAL A 206 -5.55 -5.02 -7.97
C VAL A 206 -5.35 -3.51 -7.88
N ILE A 207 -5.76 -2.75 -8.91
CA ILE A 207 -5.64 -1.28 -8.91
C ILE A 207 -6.37 -0.67 -7.71
N LYS A 208 -7.62 -1.07 -7.48
CA LYS A 208 -8.44 -0.58 -6.36
C LYS A 208 -7.81 -0.91 -5.01
N THR A 209 -7.30 -2.12 -4.83
CA THR A 209 -6.61 -2.52 -3.58
C THR A 209 -5.35 -1.67 -3.33
N VAL A 210 -4.54 -1.41 -4.36
CA VAL A 210 -3.36 -0.54 -4.21
C VAL A 210 -3.77 0.92 -3.96
N ILE A 211 -4.85 1.42 -4.57
CA ILE A 211 -5.40 2.75 -4.26
C ILE A 211 -5.83 2.83 -2.79
N ALA A 212 -6.42 1.79 -2.21
CA ALA A 212 -6.76 1.75 -0.79
C ALA A 212 -5.53 1.79 0.14
N LEU A 213 -4.41 1.18 -0.26
CA LEU A 213 -3.15 1.12 0.53
C LEU A 213 -2.25 2.36 0.36
N THR A 214 -2.33 3.06 -0.78
CA THR A 214 -1.47 4.21 -1.13
C THR A 214 -1.46 5.35 -0.08
N PRO A 215 -2.59 5.76 0.52
CA PRO A 215 -2.63 6.93 1.43
C PRO A 215 -1.75 6.75 2.67
N GLU A 216 -1.85 5.60 3.33
CA GLU A 216 -1.03 5.26 4.50
C GLU A 216 0.45 5.10 4.11
N LEU A 217 0.72 4.41 2.99
CA LEU A 217 2.09 4.23 2.49
C LEU A 217 2.79 5.56 2.21
N LYS A 218 2.06 6.59 1.75
CA LYS A 218 2.60 7.95 1.60
C LYS A 218 2.95 8.61 2.94
N VAL A 219 2.12 8.44 3.97
CA VAL A 219 2.42 8.97 5.31
C VAL A 219 3.68 8.31 5.89
N PHE A 220 3.79 6.98 5.80
CA PHE A 220 5.01 6.24 6.18
C PHE A 220 6.24 6.68 5.37
N TYR A 221 6.11 6.79 4.04
CA TYR A 221 7.21 7.22 3.18
C TYR A 221 7.70 8.62 3.55
N GLN A 222 6.80 9.53 3.95
CA GLN A 222 7.12 10.90 4.34
C GLN A 222 7.61 11.07 5.80
N SER A 223 7.29 10.15 6.72
CA SER A 223 7.96 10.14 8.04
C SER A 223 9.45 9.82 7.87
N ASP A 224 9.74 8.83 7.02
CA ASP A 224 11.07 8.23 6.97
C ASP A 224 12.04 8.99 6.02
N ILE A 225 11.51 9.71 5.02
CA ILE A 225 12.30 10.38 3.98
C ILE A 225 12.26 11.90 4.11
N PRO A 226 13.39 12.57 4.42
CA PRO A 226 13.45 14.02 4.60
C PRO A 226 13.11 14.82 3.34
N THR A 227 12.21 15.79 3.47
CA THR A 227 11.87 16.76 2.43
C THR A 227 13.12 17.47 1.89
N GLY A 228 13.33 17.43 0.56
CA GLY A 228 14.43 18.14 -0.11
C GLY A 228 15.70 17.32 -0.35
N ARG A 229 15.72 16.03 0.03
CA ARG A 229 16.73 15.07 -0.45
C ARG A 229 16.07 14.07 -1.40
N PRO A 230 16.75 13.58 -2.45
CA PRO A 230 16.29 12.43 -3.20
C PRO A 230 16.35 11.21 -2.26
N GLY A 231 15.20 10.82 -1.72
CA GLY A 231 15.08 9.60 -0.91
C GLY A 231 15.37 8.34 -1.74
N PRO A 232 15.58 7.19 -1.09
CA PRO A 232 15.72 5.91 -1.79
C PRO A 232 14.49 5.64 -2.66
N THR A 233 14.70 5.29 -3.93
CA THR A 233 13.63 4.84 -4.81
C THR A 233 13.19 3.43 -4.43
N CYS A 234 12.21 3.34 -3.53
CA CYS A 234 11.64 2.07 -3.09
C CYS A 234 10.73 1.47 -4.17
N PHE A 235 10.79 0.15 -4.31
CA PHE A 235 9.83 -0.66 -5.05
C PHE A 235 9.45 -1.87 -4.20
N GLN A 236 8.33 -2.52 -4.52
CA GLN A 236 7.88 -3.71 -3.82
C GLN A 236 7.19 -4.69 -4.76
N ILE A 237 7.62 -5.96 -4.73
CA ILE A 237 6.83 -7.06 -5.29
C ILE A 237 5.86 -7.55 -4.21
N LEU A 238 4.58 -7.62 -4.56
CA LEU A 238 3.47 -8.08 -3.73
C LEU A 238 2.89 -9.37 -4.31
N GLY A 239 2.50 -10.30 -3.45
CA GLY A 239 1.69 -11.46 -3.82
C GLY A 239 0.23 -11.22 -3.45
N PHE A 240 -0.64 -11.10 -4.45
CA PHE A 240 -2.09 -11.02 -4.24
C PHE A 240 -2.68 -12.42 -4.22
N ASP A 241 -3.53 -12.70 -3.24
CA ASP A 241 -4.22 -13.98 -3.11
C ASP A 241 -5.69 -13.75 -3.45
N ILE A 242 -6.12 -14.27 -4.60
CA ILE A 242 -7.41 -13.98 -5.22
C ILE A 242 -8.22 -15.26 -5.40
N LEU A 243 -9.45 -15.28 -4.93
CA LEU A 243 -10.41 -16.37 -5.16
C LEU A 243 -11.38 -15.98 -6.27
N LEU A 244 -11.54 -16.83 -7.29
CA LEU A 244 -12.66 -16.70 -8.22
C LEU A 244 -13.90 -17.36 -7.60
N MET A 245 -15.02 -16.65 -7.59
CA MET A 245 -16.34 -17.21 -7.27
C MET A 245 -16.89 -18.05 -8.44
N LYS A 246 -17.92 -18.86 -8.18
CA LYS A 246 -18.61 -19.67 -9.21
C LYS A 246 -19.14 -18.82 -10.39
N ASN A 247 -19.50 -17.57 -10.14
CA ASN A 247 -19.91 -16.58 -11.16
C ASN A 247 -18.71 -15.80 -11.77
N LEU A 248 -17.48 -16.29 -11.58
CA LEU A 248 -16.21 -15.72 -12.05
C LEU A 248 -15.83 -14.35 -11.48
N LYS A 249 -16.59 -13.81 -10.52
CA LYS A 249 -16.20 -12.59 -9.80
C LYS A 249 -14.92 -12.85 -8.99
N PRO A 250 -13.85 -12.04 -9.16
CA PRO A 250 -12.65 -12.14 -8.32
C PRO A 250 -12.89 -11.50 -6.96
N MET A 251 -12.41 -12.17 -5.91
CA MET A 251 -12.49 -11.73 -4.52
C MET A 251 -11.09 -11.72 -3.89
N LEU A 252 -10.75 -10.66 -3.18
CA LEU A 252 -9.46 -10.52 -2.49
C LEU A 252 -9.48 -11.32 -1.17
N LEU A 253 -8.52 -12.22 -0.99
CA LEU A 253 -8.33 -12.96 0.26
C LEU A 253 -7.32 -12.28 1.18
N GLU A 254 -6.14 -11.93 0.65
CA GLU A 254 -5.05 -11.24 1.33
C GLU A 254 -4.04 -10.64 0.34
N VAL A 255 -3.14 -9.79 0.84
CA VAL A 255 -1.97 -9.29 0.11
C VAL A 255 -0.72 -9.62 0.93
N ASN A 256 0.26 -10.23 0.29
CA ASN A 256 1.52 -10.65 0.89
C ASN A 256 2.64 -9.69 0.50
N ALA A 257 3.29 -9.05 1.47
CA ALA A 257 4.45 -8.18 1.24
C ALA A 257 5.70 -8.99 0.83
N ASN A 258 5.84 -10.19 1.39
CA ASN A 258 7.00 -11.07 1.19
C ASN A 258 6.53 -12.41 0.58
N PRO A 259 6.02 -12.42 -0.66
CA PRO A 259 5.63 -13.68 -1.31
C PRO A 259 6.88 -14.56 -1.53
N SER A 260 6.77 -15.86 -1.25
CA SER A 260 7.89 -16.80 -1.46
C SER A 260 8.33 -16.82 -2.92
N MET A 261 9.62 -16.54 -3.13
CA MET A 261 10.30 -16.59 -4.42
C MET A 261 11.15 -17.85 -4.64
N ARG A 262 11.08 -18.84 -3.73
CA ARG A 262 11.71 -20.15 -3.96
C ARG A 262 11.14 -20.81 -5.21
N ILE A 263 12.00 -21.36 -6.08
CA ILE A 263 11.60 -22.12 -7.26
C ILE A 263 11.68 -23.64 -7.05
N GLU A 264 12.10 -24.07 -5.86
CA GLU A 264 12.25 -25.46 -5.44
C GLU A 264 11.21 -25.85 -4.38
N HIS A 265 11.06 -27.15 -4.18
CA HIS A 265 10.32 -27.75 -3.07
C HIS A 265 11.16 -28.82 -2.38
N GLU A 266 11.00 -28.95 -1.06
CA GLU A 266 11.65 -30.00 -0.29
C GLU A 266 10.90 -31.32 -0.51
N HIS A 267 11.65 -32.38 -0.80
CA HIS A 267 11.18 -33.75 -0.96
C HIS A 267 11.94 -34.67 0.00
N GLU A 268 11.23 -35.43 0.83
CA GLU A 268 11.84 -36.36 1.79
C GLU A 268 12.17 -37.69 1.09
N LEU A 269 13.46 -37.98 0.95
CA LEU A 269 13.96 -39.22 0.32
C LEU A 269 13.93 -40.40 1.31
N SER A 270 14.17 -40.10 2.59
CA SER A 270 14.13 -41.03 3.72
C SER A 270 14.02 -40.23 5.02
N PRO A 271 13.60 -40.83 6.16
CA PRO A 271 13.30 -40.09 7.38
C PRO A 271 14.39 -39.09 7.81
N GLY A 272 14.09 -37.80 7.73
CA GLY A 272 14.99 -36.69 8.07
C GLY A 272 16.01 -36.29 6.99
N ILE A 273 15.96 -36.88 5.79
CA ILE A 273 16.83 -36.53 4.64
C ILE A 273 15.97 -35.91 3.53
N PHE A 274 16.19 -34.62 3.28
CA PHE A 274 15.44 -33.82 2.31
C PHE A 274 16.33 -33.38 1.15
N GLU A 275 15.78 -33.44 -0.06
CA GLU A 275 16.36 -32.87 -1.29
C GLU A 275 15.51 -31.69 -1.79
N ASN A 276 16.13 -30.68 -2.39
CA ASN A 276 15.42 -29.57 -3.02
C ASN A 276 15.23 -29.85 -4.51
N ILE A 277 13.99 -30.13 -4.92
CA ILE A 277 13.65 -30.45 -6.31
C ILE A 277 13.08 -29.19 -6.99
N PRO A 278 13.57 -28.78 -8.16
CA PRO A 278 13.01 -27.68 -8.94
C PRO A 278 11.51 -27.87 -9.22
N SER A 279 10.74 -26.78 -9.20
CA SER A 279 9.32 -26.77 -9.53
C SER A 279 9.08 -25.90 -10.76
N LEU A 280 8.89 -26.55 -11.91
CA LEU A 280 8.70 -25.91 -13.22
C LEU A 280 7.64 -24.79 -13.20
N VAL A 281 6.55 -24.99 -12.46
CA VAL A 281 5.46 -24.01 -12.29
C VAL A 281 5.90 -22.77 -11.51
N ASP A 282 6.74 -22.93 -10.49
CA ASP A 282 7.29 -21.80 -9.75
C ASP A 282 8.39 -21.09 -10.55
N GLU A 283 9.24 -21.83 -11.26
CA GLU A 283 10.32 -21.27 -12.09
C GLU A 283 9.79 -20.40 -13.23
N GLU A 284 8.89 -20.94 -14.07
CA GLU A 284 8.25 -20.27 -15.22
C GLU A 284 7.69 -18.90 -14.84
N VAL A 285 7.03 -18.81 -13.68
CA VAL A 285 6.39 -17.58 -13.20
C VAL A 285 7.38 -16.66 -12.47
N LYS A 286 8.14 -17.18 -11.49
CA LYS A 286 8.93 -16.34 -10.58
C LYS A 286 10.20 -15.78 -11.22
N VAL A 287 10.89 -16.57 -12.05
CA VAL A 287 12.10 -16.10 -12.74
C VAL A 287 11.76 -14.92 -13.64
N ALA A 288 10.65 -15.00 -14.38
CA ALA A 288 10.16 -13.90 -15.20
C ALA A 288 9.82 -12.64 -14.37
N VAL A 289 9.13 -12.80 -13.24
CA VAL A 289 8.77 -11.68 -12.33
C VAL A 289 10.01 -10.99 -11.76
N ILE A 290 11.00 -11.75 -11.27
CA ILE A 290 12.24 -11.17 -10.71
C ILE A 290 13.06 -10.49 -11.81
N ARG A 291 13.36 -11.20 -12.91
CA ARG A 291 14.11 -10.67 -14.06
C ARG A 291 13.52 -9.35 -14.56
N ASP A 292 12.21 -9.34 -14.80
CA ASP A 292 11.57 -8.18 -15.39
C ASP A 292 11.35 -7.05 -14.36
N THR A 293 11.29 -7.34 -13.05
CA THR A 293 11.38 -6.30 -12.01
C THR A 293 12.73 -5.60 -12.06
N LEU A 294 13.83 -6.36 -12.09
CA LEU A 294 15.19 -5.79 -12.17
C LEU A 294 15.37 -4.95 -13.45
N ARG A 295 14.86 -5.41 -14.60
CA ARG A 295 14.87 -4.64 -15.86
C ARG A 295 14.03 -3.35 -15.82
N LEU A 296 12.97 -3.30 -15.01
CA LEU A 296 12.14 -2.09 -14.82
C LEU A 296 12.71 -1.12 -13.78
N MET A 297 13.58 -1.61 -12.89
CA MET A 297 14.24 -0.81 -11.85
C MET A 297 15.68 -0.40 -12.20
N ASP A 298 16.19 -0.77 -13.39
CA ASP A 298 17.52 -0.41 -13.87
C ASP A 298 17.75 1.12 -13.86
N PRO A 299 18.67 1.64 -13.02
CA PRO A 299 18.99 3.07 -12.98
C PRO A 299 19.55 3.63 -14.29
N LEU A 300 20.20 2.79 -15.11
CA LEU A 300 20.82 3.22 -16.37
C LEU A 300 19.77 3.53 -17.43
N LYS A 301 18.65 2.77 -17.49
CA LYS A 301 17.50 3.13 -18.33
C LYS A 301 16.93 4.49 -17.98
N LYS A 302 16.72 4.76 -16.69
CA LYS A 302 16.19 6.07 -16.23
C LYS A 302 17.10 7.23 -16.65
N LYS A 303 18.43 7.03 -16.63
CA LYS A 303 19.40 8.03 -17.12
C LYS A 303 19.27 8.23 -18.64
N ARG A 304 19.21 7.16 -19.44
CA ARG A 304 19.03 7.21 -20.90
C ARG A 304 17.73 7.91 -21.29
N GLU A 305 16.59 7.52 -20.69
CA GLU A 305 15.28 8.15 -20.94
C GLU A 305 15.29 9.65 -20.61
N THR A 306 15.93 10.04 -19.50
CA THR A 306 16.06 11.46 -19.11
C THR A 306 16.93 12.25 -20.09
N GLN A 307 18.03 11.66 -20.58
CA GLN A 307 18.90 12.28 -21.58
C GLN A 307 18.18 12.43 -22.94
N SER A 308 17.47 11.40 -23.42
CA SER A 308 16.69 11.47 -24.66
C SER A 308 15.57 12.52 -24.59
N GLN A 309 14.93 12.70 -23.42
CA GLN A 309 13.93 13.76 -23.22
C GLN A 309 14.54 15.17 -23.15
N GLN A 310 15.82 15.32 -22.78
CA GLN A 310 16.51 16.60 -22.80
C GLN A 310 17.01 17.00 -24.19
N LEU A 311 17.49 16.05 -25.01
CA LEU A 311 17.84 16.30 -26.42
C LEU A 311 16.62 16.56 -27.32
N GLY A 312 15.40 16.23 -26.87
CA GLY A 312 14.16 16.45 -27.62
C GLY A 312 13.61 17.88 -27.64
N LYS A 313 14.31 18.87 -27.07
CA LYS A 313 13.95 20.29 -27.17
C LYS A 313 14.81 21.00 -28.22
N PRO A 314 14.23 21.72 -29.19
CA PRO A 314 15.01 22.49 -30.15
C PRO A 314 15.67 23.69 -29.46
N ALA A 315 16.98 23.60 -29.23
CA ALA A 315 17.80 24.76 -28.91
C ALA A 315 18.17 25.47 -30.22
N ALA A 316 17.78 26.73 -30.36
CA ALA A 316 18.22 27.57 -31.47
C ALA A 316 19.61 28.13 -31.15
N GLY A 317 20.63 27.72 -31.91
CA GLY A 317 22.00 28.24 -31.77
C GLY A 317 23.08 27.33 -32.36
N LYS A 318 23.73 27.81 -33.42
CA LYS A 318 25.03 27.38 -33.98
C LYS A 318 26.16 27.47 -32.91
N GLU A 319 27.35 26.86 -33.01
CA GLU A 319 28.05 26.12 -34.07
C GLU A 319 29.14 25.21 -33.46
N ASP A 320 29.63 24.22 -34.22
CA ASP A 320 30.90 23.46 -34.17
C ASP A 320 31.60 23.06 -32.84
N LEU A 321 31.91 21.76 -32.71
CA LEU A 321 33.30 21.26 -32.62
C LEU A 321 33.39 19.72 -32.76
N ASP A 322 34.35 19.25 -33.56
CA ASP A 322 34.66 17.83 -33.75
C ASP A 322 35.31 17.17 -32.52
N SER A 323 35.00 15.89 -32.30
CA SER A 323 35.94 14.96 -31.64
C SER A 323 35.62 13.50 -31.99
N GLU A 324 36.55 12.83 -32.68
CA GLU A 324 36.50 11.38 -32.90
C GLU A 324 36.59 10.62 -31.57
N LEU A 325 35.69 9.69 -31.31
CA LEU A 325 35.91 8.61 -30.34
C LEU A 325 35.29 7.30 -30.82
N THR A 326 36.14 6.48 -31.44
CA THR A 326 36.20 5.01 -31.38
C THR A 326 34.88 4.24 -31.27
N GLY A 327 34.55 3.50 -32.33
CA GLY A 327 33.38 2.63 -32.35
C GLY A 327 33.39 1.54 -31.28
N VAL A 328 32.29 1.44 -30.55
CA VAL A 328 31.82 0.20 -29.91
C VAL A 328 30.53 -0.17 -30.63
N SER A 329 30.39 -1.43 -31.02
CA SER A 329 29.21 -1.91 -31.76
C SER A 329 27.93 -1.66 -30.96
N ASP A 330 26.97 -0.96 -31.57
CA ASP A 330 25.67 -0.63 -30.97
C ASP A 330 24.71 -1.84 -31.02
N ALA A 331 25.22 -3.00 -30.60
CA ALA A 331 24.49 -4.25 -30.49
C ALA A 331 23.59 -4.16 -29.25
N ASN A 332 22.38 -3.62 -29.43
CA ASN A 332 21.41 -3.41 -28.36
C ASN A 332 21.16 -4.71 -27.56
N PRO A 333 21.67 -4.83 -26.31
CA PRO A 333 21.68 -6.11 -25.59
C PRO A 333 20.28 -6.63 -25.24
N GLU A 334 19.25 -5.78 -25.34
CA GLU A 334 17.87 -6.15 -25.08
C GLU A 334 17.19 -6.92 -26.22
N ALA A 335 17.76 -6.95 -27.43
CA ALA A 335 17.14 -7.57 -28.61
C ALA A 335 16.92 -9.09 -28.45
N HIS A 336 17.75 -9.75 -27.63
CA HIS A 336 17.64 -11.19 -27.34
C HIS A 336 16.85 -11.51 -26.05
N LEU A 337 16.38 -10.50 -25.31
CA LEU A 337 15.68 -10.73 -24.05
C LEU A 337 14.17 -10.98 -24.25
N PRO A 338 13.55 -11.94 -23.54
CA PRO A 338 12.11 -12.19 -23.62
C PRO A 338 11.25 -10.94 -23.35
N SER A 339 10.04 -10.94 -23.93
CA SER A 339 9.09 -9.84 -23.73
C SER A 339 8.66 -9.73 -22.26
N ILE A 340 8.71 -8.52 -21.72
CA ILE A 340 8.42 -8.23 -20.30
C ILE A 340 7.05 -8.83 -19.89
N CYS A 341 7.06 -9.62 -18.82
CA CYS A 341 5.89 -10.23 -18.20
C CYS A 341 5.10 -9.24 -17.32
N LEU A 342 5.75 -8.23 -16.75
CA LEU A 342 5.13 -7.19 -15.93
C LEU A 342 4.50 -6.10 -16.80
N LYS A 343 3.17 -6.04 -16.84
CA LYS A 343 2.42 -5.05 -17.63
C LYS A 343 1.96 -3.89 -16.75
N GLN A 344 2.34 -2.67 -17.13
CA GLN A 344 1.89 -1.46 -16.45
C GLN A 344 0.37 -1.31 -16.61
N VAL A 345 -0.34 -1.22 -15.48
CA VAL A 345 -1.80 -1.02 -15.43
C VAL A 345 -2.16 0.35 -14.88
N PHE A 346 -1.28 0.96 -14.07
CA PHE A 346 -1.40 2.35 -13.63
C PHE A 346 -0.07 3.07 -13.91
N PRO A 347 -0.06 4.23 -14.60
CA PRO A 347 -1.20 5.09 -14.94
C PRO A 347 -1.98 4.73 -16.21
N LYS A 348 -1.68 3.61 -16.89
CA LYS A 348 -2.35 3.20 -18.15
C LYS A 348 -3.89 3.30 -18.09
N TYR A 349 -4.51 2.82 -17.00
CA TYR A 349 -5.96 2.88 -16.79
C TYR A 349 -6.40 4.02 -15.86
N ALA A 350 -5.53 4.98 -15.50
CA ALA A 350 -5.79 5.98 -14.45
C ALA A 350 -7.10 6.77 -14.63
N LYS A 351 -7.49 7.08 -15.88
CA LYS A 351 -8.77 7.75 -16.19
C LYS A 351 -9.99 7.01 -15.62
N GLN A 352 -9.94 5.68 -15.51
CA GLN A 352 -11.02 4.83 -14.99
C GLN A 352 -11.03 4.74 -13.46
N PHE A 353 -9.97 5.14 -12.76
CA PHE A 353 -9.80 4.91 -11.32
C PHE A 353 -9.46 6.17 -10.51
N ASN A 354 -9.13 7.29 -11.15
CA ASN A 354 -8.71 8.51 -10.45
C ASN A 354 -9.78 9.07 -9.49
N TYR A 355 -11.07 8.89 -9.78
CA TYR A 355 -12.15 9.34 -8.89
C TYR A 355 -12.16 8.60 -7.53
N LEU A 356 -11.56 7.41 -7.45
CA LEU A 356 -11.40 6.64 -6.20
C LEU A 356 -10.29 7.21 -5.28
N ARG A 357 -9.50 8.19 -5.73
CA ARG A 357 -8.35 8.73 -4.99
C ARG A 357 -8.72 9.77 -3.93
N LEU A 358 -9.96 9.78 -3.42
CA LEU A 358 -10.37 10.73 -2.37
C LEU A 358 -9.56 10.57 -1.08
N VAL A 359 -9.23 9.33 -0.67
CA VAL A 359 -8.42 9.08 0.53
C VAL A 359 -6.95 9.48 0.32
N ASP A 360 -6.44 9.37 -0.90
CA ASP A 360 -5.10 9.88 -1.27
C ASP A 360 -5.03 11.41 -1.18
N ARG A 361 -6.10 12.13 -1.59
CA ARG A 361 -6.22 13.59 -1.37
C ARG A 361 -6.34 13.95 0.13
N MET A 362 -7.12 13.20 0.90
CA MET A 362 -7.20 13.39 2.37
C MET A 362 -5.85 13.14 3.06
N ALA A 363 -5.05 12.17 2.60
CA ALA A 363 -3.70 11.97 3.11
C ALA A 363 -2.76 13.14 2.77
N ASN A 364 -2.84 13.72 1.57
CA ASN A 364 -2.09 14.94 1.24
C ASN A 364 -2.46 16.11 2.17
N LEU A 365 -3.75 16.26 2.53
CA LEU A 365 -4.19 17.23 3.53
C LEU A 365 -3.62 16.91 4.93
N PHE A 366 -3.77 15.67 5.42
CA PHE A 366 -3.21 15.22 6.69
C PHE A 366 -1.71 15.52 6.82
N ILE A 367 -0.95 15.08 5.81
CA ILE A 367 0.49 15.32 5.63
C ILE A 367 0.84 16.80 5.79
N ARG A 368 0.09 17.69 5.14
CA ARG A 368 0.31 19.15 5.18
C ARG A 368 0.16 19.75 6.58
N PHE A 369 -0.57 19.09 7.49
CA PHE A 369 -0.83 19.58 8.85
C PHE A 369 -0.10 18.84 9.97
N LEU A 370 0.64 17.75 9.69
CA LEU A 370 1.46 17.04 10.68
C LEU A 370 2.41 17.97 11.44
N GLY A 371 2.95 19.00 10.78
CA GLY A 371 3.71 20.09 11.39
C GLY A 371 5.13 19.76 11.87
N ILE A 372 5.40 18.50 12.18
CA ILE A 372 6.71 17.98 12.60
C ILE A 372 7.18 16.96 11.55
N LYS A 373 8.47 17.02 11.15
CA LYS A 373 9.06 16.00 10.27
C LYS A 373 9.29 14.71 11.06
N GLY A 374 8.97 13.56 10.47
CA GLY A 374 9.18 12.25 11.11
C GLY A 374 8.04 11.74 11.99
N THR A 375 6.99 12.52 12.26
CA THR A 375 5.82 11.99 12.96
C THR A 375 4.75 11.49 12.00
N MET A 376 4.04 10.45 12.41
CA MET A 376 2.84 9.92 11.76
C MET A 376 1.54 10.32 12.46
N LYS A 377 1.61 11.12 13.54
CA LYS A 377 0.48 11.51 14.36
C LYS A 377 0.23 13.02 14.24
N LEU A 378 -0.98 13.40 13.84
CA LEU A 378 -1.43 14.78 13.81
C LEU A 378 -1.80 15.22 15.23
N GLY A 379 -1.05 16.16 15.80
CA GLY A 379 -1.36 16.75 17.11
C GLY A 379 -2.56 17.71 17.08
N PRO A 380 -3.14 18.05 18.26
CA PRO A 380 -4.37 18.85 18.34
C PRO A 380 -4.19 20.26 17.76
N THR A 381 -3.01 20.86 17.90
CA THR A 381 -2.72 22.18 17.28
C THR A 381 -2.63 22.10 15.75
N GLY A 382 -2.15 20.99 15.19
CA GLY A 382 -2.18 20.73 13.75
C GLY A 382 -3.62 20.62 13.25
N PHE A 383 -4.46 19.81 13.92
CA PHE A 383 -5.87 19.64 13.59
C PHE A 383 -6.68 20.94 13.70
N ARG A 384 -6.50 21.72 14.77
CA ARG A 384 -7.11 23.07 14.88
C ARG A 384 -6.66 24.01 13.76
N THR A 385 -5.41 23.91 13.31
CA THR A 385 -4.87 24.72 12.21
C THR A 385 -5.49 24.31 10.87
N PHE A 386 -5.70 23.01 10.63
CA PHE A 386 -6.48 22.49 9.50
C PHE A 386 -7.89 23.10 9.46
N ILE A 387 -8.67 22.97 10.54
CA ILE A 387 -10.04 23.50 10.62
C ILE A 387 -10.10 25.01 10.32
N ARG A 388 -9.16 25.79 10.86
CA ARG A 388 -9.11 27.25 10.65
C ARG A 388 -8.69 27.64 9.25
N ASN A 389 -7.67 26.99 8.69
CA ASN A 389 -7.14 27.31 7.37
C ASN A 389 -8.13 26.92 6.27
N CYS A 390 -8.80 25.78 6.41
CA CYS A 390 -9.82 25.30 5.49
C CYS A 390 -11.23 25.88 5.76
N LYS A 391 -11.36 26.86 6.68
CA LYS A 391 -12.60 27.59 6.98
C LYS A 391 -13.80 26.69 7.36
N LEU A 392 -13.53 25.64 8.13
CA LEU A 392 -14.55 24.63 8.49
C LEU A 392 -15.35 24.97 9.75
N SER A 393 -14.84 25.86 10.60
CA SER A 393 -15.56 26.39 11.77
C SER A 393 -16.84 27.15 11.37
N SER A 394 -17.92 26.97 12.13
CA SER A 394 -19.19 27.71 11.95
C SER A 394 -19.87 27.93 13.30
N SER A 395 -20.98 28.68 13.34
CA SER A 395 -21.84 28.76 14.55
C SER A 395 -22.25 27.37 15.07
N SER A 396 -22.44 26.41 14.17
CA SER A 396 -22.75 25.01 14.51
C SER A 396 -21.52 24.15 14.85
N LEU A 397 -20.30 24.63 14.63
CA LEU A 397 -19.05 23.89 14.85
C LEU A 397 -18.00 24.85 15.42
N SER A 398 -18.08 25.07 16.72
CA SER A 398 -17.12 25.89 17.48
C SER A 398 -15.77 25.17 17.62
N MET A 399 -14.71 25.93 17.95
CA MET A 399 -13.40 25.32 18.21
C MET A 399 -13.42 24.36 19.42
N ALA A 400 -14.28 24.58 20.40
CA ALA A 400 -14.46 23.65 21.51
C ALA A 400 -15.07 22.31 21.05
N ALA A 401 -16.06 22.34 20.14
CA ALA A 401 -16.64 21.13 19.57
C ALA A 401 -15.63 20.36 18.68
N VAL A 402 -14.72 21.10 18.02
CA VAL A 402 -13.59 20.54 17.25
C VAL A 402 -12.57 19.86 18.16
N ASP A 403 -12.25 20.46 19.31
CA ASP A 403 -11.31 19.87 20.28
C ASP A 403 -11.92 18.60 20.91
N ILE A 404 -13.23 18.59 21.21
CA ILE A 404 -13.96 17.37 21.64
C ILE A 404 -13.91 16.28 20.56
N LEU A 405 -14.25 16.61 19.31
CA LEU A 405 -14.19 15.68 18.17
C LEU A 405 -12.80 15.04 18.00
N TYR A 406 -11.75 15.85 18.13
CA TYR A 406 -10.36 15.38 18.07
C TYR A 406 -10.06 14.39 19.21
N ILE A 407 -10.43 14.73 20.45
CA ILE A 407 -10.19 13.90 21.63
C ILE A 407 -10.92 12.56 21.52
N ASP A 408 -12.21 12.57 21.17
CA ASP A 408 -13.03 11.35 21.13
C ASP A 408 -12.58 10.37 20.06
N ILE A 409 -12.28 10.85 18.84
CA ILE A 409 -11.79 9.99 17.76
C ILE A 409 -10.36 9.50 18.08
N THR A 410 -9.46 10.38 18.54
CA THR A 410 -8.08 10.00 18.88
C THR A 410 -8.03 8.95 19.99
N ARG A 411 -8.85 9.12 21.05
CA ARG A 411 -8.96 8.16 22.15
C ARG A 411 -9.41 6.78 21.64
N ARG A 412 -10.44 6.74 20.79
CA ARG A 412 -10.98 5.50 20.24
C ARG A 412 -9.95 4.76 19.37
N TRP A 413 -9.25 5.46 18.50
CA TRP A 413 -8.23 4.86 17.64
C TRP A 413 -6.99 4.40 18.43
N ASN A 414 -6.56 5.14 19.46
CA ASN A 414 -5.44 4.73 20.30
C ASN A 414 -5.76 3.49 21.16
N SER A 415 -7.03 3.25 21.55
CA SER A 415 -7.41 1.97 22.17
C SER A 415 -7.38 0.77 21.20
N MET A 416 -7.45 1.00 19.89
CA MET A 416 -7.46 -0.03 18.83
C MET A 416 -6.07 -0.29 18.22
N THR A 417 -5.01 0.26 18.82
CA THR A 417 -3.61 0.11 18.41
C THR A 417 -2.73 -0.20 19.62
N LEU A 418 -1.96 -1.29 19.58
CA LEU A 418 -1.10 -1.69 20.71
C LEU A 418 0.03 -0.68 21.01
N ASP A 419 0.42 0.17 20.04
CA ASP A 419 1.54 1.09 20.21
C ASP A 419 1.08 2.42 20.82
N GLN A 420 0.99 2.44 22.15
CA GLN A 420 0.55 3.60 22.94
C GLN A 420 1.61 4.72 23.05
N ARG A 421 2.78 4.57 22.42
CA ARG A 421 3.94 5.44 22.64
C ARG A 421 3.81 6.83 22.01
N ASP A 422 3.08 6.96 20.91
CA ASP A 422 2.93 8.22 20.18
C ASP A 422 1.54 8.86 20.34
N SER A 423 1.50 10.00 21.02
CA SER A 423 0.27 10.78 21.20
C SER A 423 -0.16 11.51 19.92
N GLY A 424 -1.41 11.28 19.49
CA GLY A 424 -2.08 12.07 18.45
C GLY A 424 -2.92 11.24 17.48
N MET A 425 -3.53 11.91 16.51
CA MET A 425 -4.46 11.35 15.52
C MET A 425 -3.68 10.71 14.36
N CYS A 426 -3.85 9.41 14.10
CA CYS A 426 -3.33 8.75 12.90
C CYS A 426 -4.15 9.10 11.64
N LEU A 427 -3.70 8.68 10.45
CA LEU A 427 -4.41 8.97 9.20
C LEU A 427 -5.83 8.38 9.19
N GLN A 428 -6.05 7.15 9.66
CA GLN A 428 -7.38 6.55 9.69
C GLN A 428 -8.34 7.34 10.60
N ALA A 429 -7.86 7.79 11.76
CA ALA A 429 -8.59 8.65 12.68
C ALA A 429 -8.92 10.02 12.04
N PHE A 430 -7.99 10.59 11.27
CA PHE A 430 -8.23 11.81 10.50
C PHE A 430 -9.28 11.62 9.41
N VAL A 431 -9.26 10.48 8.69
CA VAL A 431 -10.27 10.15 7.68
C VAL A 431 -11.66 10.02 8.31
N GLU A 432 -11.78 9.39 9.47
CA GLU A 432 -13.06 9.33 10.21
C GLU A 432 -13.55 10.75 10.61
N ALA A 433 -12.65 11.58 11.16
CA ALA A 433 -12.98 12.97 11.48
C ALA A 433 -13.39 13.77 10.22
N PHE A 434 -12.75 13.51 9.08
CA PHE A 434 -13.08 14.12 7.80
C PHE A 434 -14.47 13.71 7.29
N PHE A 435 -14.85 12.43 7.45
CA PHE A 435 -16.20 11.95 7.13
C PHE A 435 -17.26 12.64 8.00
N PHE A 436 -17.04 12.76 9.31
CA PHE A 436 -17.94 13.48 10.21
C PHE A 436 -18.12 14.95 9.78
N LEU A 437 -17.02 15.64 9.44
CA LEU A 437 -17.05 17.02 8.96
C LEU A 437 -17.80 17.14 7.62
N ALA A 438 -17.61 16.19 6.70
CA ALA A 438 -18.27 16.15 5.40
C ALA A 438 -19.79 15.94 5.55
N GLN A 439 -20.20 14.93 6.32
CA GLN A 439 -21.60 14.63 6.65
C GLN A 439 -22.29 15.81 7.34
N ARG A 440 -21.61 16.47 8.29
CA ARG A 440 -22.16 17.65 8.98
C ARG A 440 -22.44 18.80 8.01
N LYS A 441 -21.58 18.99 7.00
CA LYS A 441 -21.62 20.15 6.09
C LYS A 441 -22.46 19.92 4.82
N PHE A 442 -22.53 18.69 4.30
CA PHE A 442 -23.12 18.36 3.00
C PHE A 442 -24.23 17.29 3.07
N LYS A 443 -25.08 17.38 4.11
CA LYS A 443 -26.05 16.35 4.56
C LYS A 443 -26.90 15.63 3.48
N THR A 444 -27.15 16.23 2.32
CA THR A 444 -28.10 15.72 1.31
C THR A 444 -27.48 14.86 0.20
N ARG A 445 -26.15 14.70 0.17
CA ARG A 445 -25.44 13.96 -0.90
C ARG A 445 -24.97 12.56 -0.44
N PRO A 446 -24.67 11.61 -1.35
CA PRO A 446 -23.91 10.39 -1.03
C PRO A 446 -22.55 10.69 -0.39
N LEU A 447 -22.07 9.81 0.51
CA LEU A 447 -20.87 10.08 1.32
C LEU A 447 -19.63 10.47 0.49
N HIS A 448 -19.37 9.81 -0.64
CA HIS A 448 -18.21 10.15 -1.49
C HIS A 448 -18.32 11.56 -2.10
N GLU A 449 -19.52 12.02 -2.47
CA GLU A 449 -19.73 13.40 -2.94
C GLU A 449 -19.55 14.42 -1.81
N GLN A 450 -20.03 14.11 -0.60
CA GLN A 450 -19.82 14.95 0.59
C GLN A 450 -18.33 15.13 0.86
N VAL A 451 -17.58 14.03 0.82
CA VAL A 451 -16.13 14.00 1.06
C VAL A 451 -15.38 14.72 -0.06
N ALA A 452 -15.70 14.46 -1.34
CA ALA A 452 -15.14 15.20 -2.47
C ALA A 452 -15.38 16.72 -2.34
N SER A 453 -16.62 17.13 -2.05
CA SER A 453 -16.99 18.54 -1.85
C SER A 453 -16.21 19.19 -0.70
N LEU A 454 -15.94 18.44 0.38
CA LEU A 454 -15.13 18.93 1.50
C LEU A 454 -13.65 19.02 1.14
N ILE A 455 -13.10 18.06 0.39
CA ILE A 455 -11.70 18.10 -0.09
C ILE A 455 -11.51 19.31 -1.01
N ASP A 456 -12.38 19.50 -2.00
CA ASP A 456 -12.30 20.61 -2.96
C ASP A 456 -12.33 21.97 -2.24
N LEU A 457 -13.21 22.12 -1.24
CA LEU A 457 -13.26 23.31 -0.38
C LEU A 457 -11.98 23.51 0.44
N CYS A 458 -11.42 22.44 0.99
CA CYS A 458 -10.18 22.50 1.77
C CYS A 458 -9.00 22.91 0.89
N GLU A 459 -8.85 22.29 -0.28
CA GLU A 459 -7.79 22.60 -1.25
C GLU A 459 -7.90 24.03 -1.78
N TYR A 460 -9.10 24.51 -2.11
CA TYR A 460 -9.36 25.89 -2.53
C TYR A 460 -8.96 26.93 -1.48
N HIS A 461 -9.34 26.73 -0.21
CA HIS A 461 -8.93 27.67 0.84
C HIS A 461 -7.43 27.62 1.14
N LEU A 462 -6.77 26.50 0.86
CA LEU A 462 -5.32 26.36 1.04
C LEU A 462 -4.52 27.00 -0.09
N SER A 463 -4.96 26.90 -1.35
CA SER A 463 -4.30 27.61 -2.46
C SER A 463 -4.35 29.14 -2.25
N LEU A 464 -5.51 29.68 -1.86
CA LEU A 464 -5.65 31.11 -1.51
C LEU A 464 -4.73 31.55 -0.36
N LEU A 465 -4.39 30.66 0.58
CA LEU A 465 -3.44 30.97 1.66
C LEU A 465 -1.99 30.94 1.17
N ASP A 466 -1.66 30.05 0.25
CA ASP A 466 -0.31 29.94 -0.33
C ASP A 466 -0.03 31.09 -1.30
N GLU A 467 -1.01 31.49 -2.12
CA GLU A 467 -0.96 32.71 -2.95
C GLU A 467 -0.69 33.96 -2.10
N LYS A 468 -1.44 34.13 -0.99
CA LYS A 468 -1.22 35.26 -0.07
C LYS A 468 0.19 35.25 0.51
N ARG A 469 0.69 34.08 0.94
CA ARG A 469 2.07 33.93 1.45
C ARG A 469 3.11 34.31 0.39
N LEU A 470 2.91 33.88 -0.86
CA LEU A 470 3.77 34.25 -1.99
C LEU A 470 3.79 35.78 -2.19
N VAL A 471 2.63 36.44 -2.22
CA VAL A 471 2.52 37.91 -2.36
C VAL A 471 3.20 38.66 -1.20
N TYR A 472 3.04 38.21 0.05
CA TYR A 472 3.71 38.83 1.19
C TYR A 472 5.23 38.59 1.19
N SER A 473 5.70 37.42 0.70
CA SER A 473 7.14 37.16 0.56
C SER A 473 7.77 37.97 -0.58
N GLY A 474 7.08 38.14 -1.71
CA GLY A 474 7.53 38.98 -2.83
C GLY A 474 7.54 40.48 -2.52
N THR A 475 6.61 40.97 -1.69
CA THR A 475 6.63 42.37 -1.21
C THR A 475 7.72 42.62 -0.17
N ALA A 476 8.07 41.63 0.66
CA ALA A 476 9.26 41.70 1.52
C ALA A 476 10.57 41.75 0.72
N ALA A 477 10.67 40.98 -0.39
CA ALA A 477 11.81 41.06 -1.31
C ALA A 477 11.90 42.44 -2.00
N ARG A 478 10.78 42.97 -2.52
CA ARG A 478 10.75 44.32 -3.14
C ARG A 478 11.08 45.46 -2.16
N ARG A 479 10.76 45.32 -0.86
CA ARG A 479 11.13 46.32 0.16
C ARG A 479 12.63 46.35 0.52
N ARG A 480 13.45 45.40 0.04
CA ARG A 480 14.93 45.45 0.19
C ARG A 480 15.65 46.12 -0.99
N ALA A 481 14.97 46.44 -2.08
CA ALA A 481 15.53 47.25 -3.16
C ALA A 481 15.30 48.75 -2.89
N ARG A 482 16.30 49.41 -2.28
CA ARG A 482 16.38 50.88 -2.29
C ARG A 482 16.85 51.34 -3.69
N PRO A 483 16.33 52.44 -4.25
CA PRO A 483 16.89 53.02 -5.46
C PRO A 483 18.30 53.55 -5.18
N LEU A 484 19.25 53.27 -6.07
CA LEU A 484 20.51 53.99 -6.12
C LEU A 484 20.22 55.39 -6.68
N ILE A 485 20.63 56.43 -5.95
CA ILE A 485 20.60 57.81 -6.43
C ILE A 485 21.91 58.07 -7.15
N GLU A 486 21.83 58.64 -8.36
CA GLU A 486 22.99 59.08 -9.12
C GLU A 486 23.67 60.27 -8.42
N GLN A 487 24.99 60.21 -8.28
CA GLN A 487 25.83 61.41 -8.20
C GLN A 487 27.10 61.22 -9.03
N SER A 488 27.51 62.31 -9.66
CA SER A 488 28.51 62.37 -10.72
C SER A 488 29.94 62.56 -10.21
N SER A 489 30.86 61.91 -10.91
CA SER A 489 32.26 62.28 -11.20
C SER A 489 32.92 63.44 -10.43
N GLN A 490 34.02 63.14 -9.70
CA GLN A 490 35.30 63.86 -9.91
C GLN A 490 36.56 63.14 -9.38
N GLU A 491 37.52 63.06 -10.29
CA GLU A 491 38.95 62.70 -10.32
C GLU A 491 39.87 62.56 -9.08
N THR A 492 40.89 61.70 -9.30
CA THR A 492 42.31 61.72 -8.86
C THR A 492 42.82 61.04 -7.57
N LEU A 493 44.01 60.42 -7.76
CA LEU A 493 44.90 59.61 -6.88
C LEU A 493 46.13 60.45 -6.43
N PRO A 494 47.15 59.95 -5.66
CA PRO A 494 47.30 58.71 -4.88
C PRO A 494 47.92 58.83 -3.43
N ALA A 495 47.80 57.74 -2.66
CA ALA A 495 48.77 57.12 -1.72
C ALA A 495 49.54 57.88 -0.59
N ALA A 496 49.44 57.34 0.64
CA ALA A 496 50.54 57.24 1.62
C ALA A 496 50.26 56.14 2.70
N GLN A 497 51.29 55.42 3.16
CA GLN A 497 51.27 54.59 4.40
C GLN A 497 51.86 55.41 5.58
N PRO A 498 51.77 54.96 6.85
CA PRO A 498 52.78 54.03 7.41
C PRO A 498 52.24 52.98 8.41
N ALA A 499 53.16 52.21 9.00
CA ALA A 499 52.92 50.96 9.75
C ALA A 499 52.91 51.08 11.29
N GLY A 500 52.53 49.97 11.98
CA GLY A 500 53.04 49.64 13.33
C GLY A 500 52.01 49.11 14.34
N GLY A 501 52.25 47.90 14.91
CA GLY A 501 51.50 47.39 16.08
C GLY A 501 51.45 45.85 16.20
N SER A 502 52.11 45.28 17.21
CA SER A 502 52.38 43.82 17.34
C SER A 502 51.36 43.01 18.16
N PRO A 503 51.23 41.68 17.94
CA PRO A 503 50.67 40.68 18.88
C PRO A 503 51.82 40.16 19.81
N PRO A 504 51.75 39.05 20.60
CA PRO A 504 50.75 37.96 20.77
C PRO A 504 50.35 37.84 22.29
N PRO A 505 50.01 36.70 22.95
CA PRO A 505 49.90 35.28 22.57
C PRO A 505 48.61 34.55 23.04
N CYS A 506 48.69 33.21 23.11
CA CYS A 506 47.67 32.23 23.50
C CYS A 506 48.23 31.31 24.62
N MET A 507 47.37 30.62 25.39
CA MET A 507 47.79 29.65 26.43
C MET A 507 47.06 28.29 26.29
N ILE A 508 47.75 27.23 26.72
CA ILE A 508 47.48 25.81 26.42
C ILE A 508 47.03 25.05 27.69
N GLY A 509 46.17 24.03 27.53
CA GLY A 509 46.04 22.91 28.48
C GLY A 509 44.60 22.36 28.62
N ALA A 510 44.34 21.07 28.84
CA ALA A 510 45.21 19.88 28.78
C ALA A 510 44.34 18.60 28.60
N LYS A 511 44.94 17.49 28.14
CA LYS A 511 44.29 16.17 28.00
C LYS A 511 44.16 15.44 29.36
N LYS A 512 43.19 14.53 29.47
CA LYS A 512 43.31 13.28 30.27
C LYS A 512 42.61 12.11 29.59
N LEU A 513 43.18 10.91 29.73
CA LEU A 513 42.69 9.62 29.22
C LEU A 513 42.16 8.75 30.36
N SER A 514 41.28 7.78 30.03
CA SER A 514 41.11 6.54 30.81
C SER A 514 40.53 5.40 29.95
N HIS A 515 41.31 4.34 29.75
CA HIS A 515 40.86 2.95 29.48
C HIS A 515 40.40 2.31 30.82
N SER A 516 39.77 1.13 30.95
CA SER A 516 39.16 0.08 30.09
C SER A 516 38.25 -0.77 31.01
N GLY A 517 37.21 -1.46 30.52
CA GLY A 517 37.29 -2.89 30.18
C GLY A 517 36.11 -3.73 30.73
N HIS A 518 36.02 -5.00 30.28
CA HIS A 518 34.97 -6.02 30.53
C HIS A 518 33.59 -5.82 29.85
N ALA A 519 32.88 -6.86 29.41
CA ALA A 519 33.26 -8.21 28.95
C ALA A 519 32.04 -8.82 28.20
N LEU A 520 32.27 -9.78 27.30
CA LEU A 520 31.21 -10.56 26.65
C LEU A 520 30.78 -11.77 27.51
N SER A 521 29.49 -12.07 27.52
CA SER A 521 28.96 -13.43 27.29
C SER A 521 27.51 -13.36 26.79
#